data_AF-A0A529LDX8-F1
#
_entry.id   AF-A0A529LDX8-F1
#
_cell.length_a   1.000
_cell.length_b   1.000
_cell.length_c   1.000
_cell.angle_alpha   90.00
_cell.angle_beta   90.00
_cell.angle_gamma   90.00
#
_symmetry.space_group_name_H-M   'P 1'
#
loop_
_entity.id
_entity.type
_entity.pdbx_description
1 polymer ?
#
loop_
_entity_poly.entity_id
_entity_poly.type
_entity_poly.pdbx_seq_one_letter_code
_entity_poly.pdbx_strand_id
1 'polypeptide(L)' 'MSEAIVSVFSDHVCRLGEGPSYDPATDTLYWFDIVNSQLLEKRLSGGATTVHELGQM' A
#
# COMPACT_ATOMS: atom_id res chain seq x y z
N MET A 1 5.78 -13.11 -25.54
CA MET A 1 4.88 -12.38 -24.62
C MET A 1 5.65 -11.17 -24.15
N SER A 2 5.10 -9.97 -24.32
CA SER A 2 5.71 -8.73 -23.82
C SER A 2 5.78 -8.77 -22.29
N GLU A 3 6.96 -8.51 -21.73
CA GLU A 3 7.17 -8.41 -20.30
C GLU A 3 6.35 -7.23 -19.75
N ALA A 4 5.60 -7.45 -18.67
CA ALA A 4 4.78 -6.39 -18.07
C ALA A 4 5.71 -5.38 -17.38
N ILE A 5 5.67 -4.11 -17.81
CA ILE A 5 6.46 -3.02 -17.20
C ILE A 5 5.93 -2.57 -15.83
N VAL A 6 4.82 -3.16 -15.38
CA VAL A 6 4.21 -2.93 -14.07
C VAL A 6 3.78 -4.28 -13.52
N SER A 7 3.96 -4.46 -12.22
CA SER A 7 3.46 -5.61 -11.46
C SER A 7 2.55 -5.14 -10.32
N VAL A 8 1.67 -6.04 -9.86
CA VAL A 8 0.86 -5.80 -8.68
C VAL A 8 1.78 -5.79 -7.46
N PHE A 9 1.80 -4.67 -6.74
CA PHE A 9 2.61 -4.54 -5.52
C PHE A 9 1.92 -5.15 -4.29
N SER A 10 0.59 -5.03 -4.19
CA SER A 10 -0.22 -5.52 -3.08
C SER A 10 -1.50 -6.17 -3.59
N ASP A 11 -1.88 -7.31 -3.01
CA ASP A 11 -3.15 -7.97 -3.29
C ASP A 11 -4.34 -7.33 -2.54
N HIS A 12 -4.08 -6.37 -1.64
CA HIS A 12 -5.13 -5.62 -0.97
C HIS A 12 -5.81 -4.66 -1.95
N VAL A 13 -7.08 -4.90 -2.23
CA VAL A 13 -7.88 -4.07 -3.13
C VAL A 13 -8.44 -2.88 -2.35
N CYS A 14 -7.85 -1.70 -2.54
CA CYS A 14 -8.39 -0.47 -1.98
C CYS A 14 -9.69 -0.06 -2.69
N ARG A 15 -10.65 0.51 -1.95
CA ARG A 15 -11.78 1.22 -2.56
C ARG A 15 -11.34 2.53 -3.22
N LEU A 16 -10.47 3.28 -2.55
CA LEU A 16 -9.79 4.45 -3.12
C LEU A 16 -8.35 4.51 -2.60
N GLY A 17 -7.43 3.89 -3.34
CA GLY A 17 -6.00 3.88 -3.04
C GLY A 17 -5.34 5.20 -3.41
N GLU A 18 -4.73 5.90 -2.45
CA GLU A 18 -4.13 7.22 -2.69
C GLU A 18 -2.93 7.50 -1.76
N GLY A 19 -2.18 8.55 -2.09
CA GLY A 19 -1.08 9.06 -1.27
C GLY A 19 0.08 8.08 -1.03
N PRO A 20 0.60 7.37 -2.05
CA PRO A 20 1.77 6.51 -1.87
C PRO A 20 2.99 7.34 -1.43
N SER A 21 3.64 6.91 -0.35
CA SER A 21 4.84 7.53 0.18
C SER A 21 5.83 6.46 0.64
N TYR A 22 7.09 6.60 0.22
CA TYR A 22 8.14 5.63 0.53
C TYR A 22 9.08 6.17 1.59
N ASP A 23 9.30 5.39 2.64
CA ASP A 23 10.34 5.61 3.64
C ASP A 23 11.58 4.74 3.36
N PRO A 24 12.71 5.33 2.92
CA PRO A 24 13.93 4.61 2.62
C PRO A 24 14.66 4.08 3.87
N ALA A 25 14.40 4.63 5.06
CA ALA A 25 15.05 4.16 6.28
C ALA A 25 14.52 2.77 6.70
N THR A 26 13.26 2.48 6.37
CA THR A 26 12.58 1.24 6.75
C THR A 26 12.22 0.34 5.57
N ASP A 27 12.59 0.72 4.34
CA ASP A 27 12.23 0.02 3.09
C ASP A 27 10.71 -0.17 2.95
N THR A 28 9.92 0.81 3.39
CA THR A 28 8.47 0.65 3.56
C THR A 28 7.69 1.68 2.75
N LEU A 29 6.74 1.19 1.95
CA LEU A 29 5.76 1.99 1.24
C LEU A 29 4.47 2.07 2.07
N TYR A 30 3.97 3.28 2.23
CA TYR A 30 2.71 3.57 2.89
C TYR A 30 1.72 4.18 1.89
N TRP A 31 0.44 3.87 2.01
CA TRP A 31 -0.63 4.50 1.23
C TRP A 31 -1.96 4.40 1.97
N PHE A 32 -2.99 5.10 1.52
CA PHE A 32 -4.31 5.07 2.15
C PHE A 32 -5.32 4.33 1.30
N ASP A 33 -6.26 3.63 1.95
CA ASP A 33 -7.59 3.39 1.40
C ASP A 33 -8.54 4.40 2.04
N ILE A 34 -8.71 5.53 1.35
CA ILE A 34 -9.31 6.74 1.93
C ILE A 34 -10.76 6.47 2.37
N VAL A 35 -11.54 5.78 1.56
CA VAL A 35 -12.98 5.58 1.85
C VAL A 35 -13.17 4.62 3.02
N ASN A 36 -12.23 3.69 3.22
CA ASN A 36 -12.27 2.75 4.33
C ASN A 36 -11.54 3.29 5.59
N SER A 37 -10.97 4.49 5.54
CA SER A 37 -10.15 5.08 6.62
C SER A 37 -9.05 4.15 7.13
N GLN A 38 -8.30 3.58 6.18
CA GLN A 38 -7.19 2.68 6.45
C GLN A 38 -5.86 3.27 5.97
N LEU A 39 -4.82 3.10 6.79
CA LEU A 39 -3.43 3.25 6.38
C LEU A 39 -2.87 1.86 6.07
N LEU A 40 -2.32 1.69 4.88
CA LEU A 40 -1.68 0.47 4.44
C LEU A 40 -0.17 0.64 4.44
N GLU A 41 0.52 -0.45 4.75
CA GLU A 41 1.96 -0.51 4.88
C GLU A 41 2.47 -1.81 4.24
N LYS A 42 3.52 -1.72 3.43
CA LYS A 42 4.22 -2.90 2.90
C LYS A 42 5.68 -2.59 2.58
N ARG A 43 6.58 -3.53 2.89
CA ARG A 43 7.99 -3.43 2.50
C ARG A 43 8.20 -3.68 1.01
N LEU A 44 9.08 -2.90 0.38
CA LEU A 44 9.43 -3.10 -1.04
C LEU A 44 10.17 -4.42 -1.27
N SER A 45 11.00 -4.83 -0.32
CA SER A 45 11.63 -6.17 -0.30
C SER A 45 10.64 -7.34 -0.24
N GLY A 46 9.35 -7.08 0.00
CA GLY A 46 8.27 -8.05 -0.07
C GLY A 46 7.54 -8.25 1.26
N GLY A 47 6.72 -9.30 1.32
CA GLY A 47 5.88 -9.61 2.48
C GLY A 47 4.41 -9.22 2.31
N ALA A 48 3.64 -9.43 3.38
CA ALA A 48 2.23 -9.10 3.42
C ALA A 48 2.01 -7.59 3.64
N THR A 49 0.91 -7.08 3.11
CA THR A 49 0.45 -5.73 3.44
C THR A 49 -0.18 -5.73 4.82
N THR A 50 0.27 -4.84 5.69
CA THR A 50 -0.35 -4.55 6.97
C THR A 50 -1.40 -3.46 6.77
N VAL A 51 -2.54 -3.60 7.42
CA VAL A 51 -3.66 -2.64 7.37
C VAL A 51 -3.86 -2.09 8.78
N HIS A 52 -3.86 -0.77 8.89
CA HIS A 52 -4.06 -0.04 10.12
C HIS A 52 -5.37 0.73 10.03
N GLU A 53 -6.33 0.40 10.90
CA GLU A 53 -7.60 1.13 11.01
C GLU A 53 -7.35 2.49 11.68
N LEU A 54 -7.68 3.59 10.99
CA LEU A 54 -7.45 4.94 11.51
C LEU A 54 -8.62 5.47 12.35
N GLY A 55 -9.74 4.75 12.35
CA GLY A 55 -11.00 5.23 12.93
C GLY A 55 -11.64 6.33 12.06
N GLN A 56 -12.91 6.62 12.34
CA GLN A 56 -13.59 7.79 11.79
C GLN A 56 -13.50 8.91 12.83
N MET A 57 -13.13 10.12 12.40
CA MET A 57 -13.22 11.32 13.25
C MET A 57 -14.67 11.79 13.40
#